data_AF-A0A2H0LXT5-F1
#
_entry.id   AF-A0A2H0LXT5-F1
#
_cell.length_a   1.000
_cell.length_b   1.000
_cell.length_c   1.000
_cell.angle_alpha   90.00
_cell.angle_beta   90.00
_cell.angle_gamma   90.00
#
_symmetry.space_group_name_H-M   'P 1'
#
loop_
_entity.id
_entity.type
_entity.pdbx_description
1 polymer ?
#
loop_
_entity_poly.entity_id
_entity_poly.type
_entity_poly.pdbx_seq_one_letter_code
_entity_poly.pdbx_strand_id
1 'polypeptide(L)'
;KDEHKIIKRNLKKLKRTLEKLKAINSFDKAKSYINTLKELSHFFLETEKHHQREEEGIFPRLVAHGITEPPEIFKEDHAEFKAKKKNLNEISMNAENKDFKEFLRLVTPIIEFLTKNLEEHIYKEDNILYPMSLQTLDKAEWKDVRKKFDIIGYCCFAPADIQKTKKRKKR
;
A
#
# COMPACT_ATOMS: atom_id res chain seq x y z
N LYS A 1 -0.52 -5.03 -10.64
CA LYS A 1 0.07 -4.20 -11.72
C LYS A 1 -0.46 -2.76 -11.82
N ASP A 2 -1.75 -2.47 -12.06
CA ASP A 2 -2.19 -1.06 -12.19
C ASP A 2 -2.18 -0.30 -10.85
N GLU A 3 -2.57 -0.95 -9.75
CA GLU A 3 -2.40 -0.38 -8.40
C GLU A 3 -0.93 -0.09 -8.08
N HIS A 4 -0.02 -1.00 -8.46
CA HIS A 4 1.43 -0.83 -8.24
C HIS A 4 1.96 0.45 -8.87
N LYS A 5 1.48 0.81 -10.07
CA LYS A 5 1.87 2.07 -10.73
C LYS A 5 1.45 3.28 -9.89
N ILE A 6 0.25 3.26 -9.33
CA ILE A 6 -0.29 4.34 -8.50
C ILE A 6 0.47 4.41 -7.16
N ILE A 7 0.73 3.26 -6.53
CA ILE A 7 1.49 3.17 -5.28
C ILE A 7 2.91 3.71 -5.50
N LYS A 8 3.63 3.22 -6.52
CA LYS A 8 4.99 3.69 -6.87
C LYS A 8 5.03 5.19 -7.18
N ARG A 9 4.02 5.73 -7.88
CA ARG A 9 3.90 7.17 -8.12
C ARG A 9 3.75 7.95 -6.81
N ASN A 10 2.91 7.48 -5.89
CA ASN A 10 2.73 8.13 -4.60
C ASN A 10 3.94 7.98 -3.68
N LEU A 11 4.70 6.87 -3.75
CA LEU A 11 5.98 6.72 -3.05
C LEU A 11 6.99 7.77 -3.52
N LYS A 12 7.08 8.02 -4.83
CA LYS A 12 7.91 9.11 -5.38
C LYS A 12 7.44 10.48 -4.90
N LYS A 13 6.13 10.72 -4.81
CA LYS A 13 5.56 11.96 -4.27
C LYS A 13 5.88 12.10 -2.77
N LEU A 14 5.80 11.02 -2.00
CA LEU A 14 6.12 10.98 -0.57
C LEU A 14 7.59 11.33 -0.32
N LYS A 15 8.52 10.70 -1.05
CA LYS A 15 9.95 11.01 -0.98
C LYS A 15 10.23 12.48 -1.28
N ARG A 16 9.66 13.02 -2.37
CA ARG A 16 9.82 14.45 -2.73
C ARG A 16 9.25 15.39 -1.66
N THR A 17 8.12 15.02 -1.05
CA THR A 17 7.50 15.80 0.02
C THR A 17 8.42 15.87 1.24
N LEU A 18 9.03 14.74 1.62
CA LEU A 18 10.02 14.70 2.70
C LEU A 18 11.23 15.60 2.41
N GLU A 19 11.80 15.54 1.21
CA GLU A 19 12.96 16.37 0.85
C GLU A 19 12.63 17.87 0.92
N LYS A 20 11.42 18.27 0.52
CA LYS A 20 10.97 19.66 0.66
C LYS A 20 10.76 20.06 2.13
N LEU A 21 10.19 19.17 2.94
CA LEU A 21 10.02 19.39 4.37
C LEU A 21 11.36 19.55 5.10
N LYS A 22 12.37 18.73 4.76
CA LYS A 22 13.73 18.83 5.31
C LYS A 22 14.43 20.16 4.96
N ALA A 23 14.07 20.78 3.83
CA ALA A 23 14.63 22.06 3.38
C ALA A 23 13.97 23.30 4.01
N ILE A 24 12.90 23.11 4.80
CA ILE A 24 12.15 24.17 5.48
C ILE A 24 12.50 24.14 6.98
N ASN A 25 12.25 25.23 7.70
CA ASN A 25 12.57 25.37 9.13
C ASN A 25 11.38 25.75 10.03
N SER A 26 10.15 25.81 9.52
CA SER A 26 8.95 26.21 10.27
C SER A 26 7.66 25.65 9.66
N PHE A 27 6.64 25.45 10.50
CA PHE A 27 5.31 24.98 10.08
C PHE A 27 4.63 25.92 9.08
N ASP A 28 4.73 27.23 9.28
CA ASP A 28 4.08 28.22 8.41
C ASP A 28 4.50 28.08 6.94
N LYS A 29 5.80 27.85 6.71
CA LYS A 29 6.37 27.63 5.38
C LYS A 29 6.11 26.21 4.86
N ALA A 30 5.86 25.26 5.75
CA ALA A 30 5.68 23.84 5.44
C ALA A 30 4.21 23.43 5.25
N LYS A 31 3.24 24.30 5.53
CA LYS A 31 1.79 23.99 5.58
C LYS A 31 1.27 23.20 4.38
N SER A 32 1.64 23.59 3.16
CA SER A 32 1.23 22.89 1.93
C SER A 32 1.81 21.48 1.82
N TYR A 33 3.07 21.29 2.22
CA TYR A 33 3.74 20.00 2.22
C TYR A 33 3.22 19.09 3.34
N ILE A 34 2.86 19.65 4.49
CA ILE A 34 2.22 18.89 5.58
C ILE A 34 0.83 18.42 5.17
N ASN A 35 0.03 19.25 4.50
CA ASN A 35 -1.25 18.82 3.94
C ASN A 35 -1.07 17.71 2.90
N THR A 36 -0.06 17.83 2.03
CA THR A 36 0.30 16.77 1.08
C THR A 36 0.70 15.48 1.80
N LEU A 37 1.46 15.58 2.89
CA LEU A 37 1.85 14.42 3.69
C LEU A 37 0.64 13.76 4.37
N LYS A 38 -0.29 14.56 4.91
CA LYS A 38 -1.57 14.08 5.47
C LYS A 38 -2.36 13.28 4.44
N GLU A 39 -2.56 13.83 3.24
CA GLU A 39 -3.22 13.14 2.13
C GLU A 39 -2.53 11.83 1.75
N LEU A 40 -1.20 11.87 1.59
CA LEU A 40 -0.41 10.69 1.25
C LEU A 40 -0.47 9.61 2.33
N SER A 41 -0.39 10.01 3.61
CA SER A 41 -0.46 9.07 4.74
C SER A 41 -1.80 8.34 4.78
N HIS A 42 -2.90 9.06 4.51
CA HIS A 42 -4.22 8.46 4.40
C HIS A 42 -4.33 7.54 3.17
N PHE A 43 -3.81 7.99 2.03
CA PHE A 43 -3.72 7.16 0.82
C PHE A 43 -3.03 5.82 1.09
N PHE A 44 -1.88 5.81 1.78
CA PHE A 44 -1.15 4.58 2.05
C PHE A 44 -1.89 3.63 3.01
N LEU A 45 -2.68 4.15 3.95
CA LEU A 45 -3.57 3.32 4.76
C LEU A 45 -4.65 2.63 3.91
N GLU A 46 -5.17 3.30 2.90
CA GLU A 46 -6.16 2.68 2.01
C GLU A 46 -5.57 1.58 1.13
N THR A 47 -4.24 1.58 0.90
CA THR A 47 -3.58 0.50 0.16
C THR A 47 -3.53 -0.81 0.95
N GLU A 48 -3.89 -0.84 2.22
CA GLU A 48 -3.96 -2.09 3.00
C GLU A 48 -4.93 -3.10 2.39
N LYS A 49 -5.97 -2.63 1.68
CA LYS A 49 -6.88 -3.48 0.90
C LYS A 49 -6.17 -4.24 -0.23
N HIS A 50 -5.02 -3.77 -0.69
CA HIS A 50 -4.21 -4.49 -1.67
C HIS A 50 -3.57 -5.73 -1.04
N HIS A 51 -2.79 -5.53 0.04
CA HIS A 51 -2.17 -6.61 0.81
C HIS A 51 -3.21 -7.60 1.34
N GLN A 52 -4.35 -7.11 1.85
CA GLN A 52 -5.42 -7.96 2.36
C GLN A 52 -5.97 -8.92 1.29
N ARG A 53 -6.05 -8.48 0.03
CA ARG A 53 -6.48 -9.37 -1.06
C ARG A 53 -5.48 -10.49 -1.30
N GLU A 54 -4.19 -10.20 -1.24
CA GLU A 54 -3.16 -11.22 -1.39
C GLU A 54 -3.21 -12.20 -0.22
N GLU A 55 -3.29 -11.69 1.01
CA GLU A 55 -3.34 -12.47 2.25
C GLU A 55 -4.56 -13.37 2.38
N GLU A 56 -5.73 -12.91 1.96
CA GLU A 56 -6.98 -13.67 2.11
C GLU A 56 -7.35 -14.45 0.84
N GLY A 57 -6.89 -13.98 -0.31
CA GLY A 57 -7.20 -14.55 -1.62
C GLY A 57 -6.13 -15.52 -2.11
N ILE A 58 -4.88 -15.06 -2.23
CA ILE A 58 -3.79 -15.80 -2.89
C ILE A 58 -3.08 -16.73 -1.89
N PHE A 59 -2.64 -16.19 -0.76
CA PHE A 59 -1.78 -16.91 0.20
C PHE A 59 -2.39 -18.23 0.70
N PRO A 60 -3.69 -18.32 1.03
CA PRO A 60 -4.27 -19.58 1.49
C PRO A 60 -4.26 -20.67 0.41
N ARG A 61 -4.29 -20.28 -0.88
CA ARG A 61 -4.22 -21.21 -2.01
C ARG A 61 -2.81 -21.73 -2.18
N LEU A 62 -1.81 -20.84 -2.15
CA LEU A 62 -0.39 -21.25 -2.18
C LEU A 62 -0.06 -22.23 -1.06
N VAL A 63 -0.52 -21.96 0.16
CA VAL A 63 -0.36 -22.85 1.32
C VAL A 63 -1.05 -24.20 1.10
N ALA A 64 -2.26 -24.22 0.53
CA ALA A 64 -2.96 -25.46 0.21
C ALA A 64 -2.21 -26.32 -0.83
N HIS A 65 -1.39 -25.70 -1.68
CA HIS A 65 -0.48 -26.36 -2.62
C HIS A 65 0.92 -26.64 -2.04
N GLY A 66 1.11 -26.50 -0.72
CA GLY A 66 2.36 -26.81 -0.03
C GLY A 66 3.41 -25.70 -0.05
N ILE A 67 3.09 -24.51 -0.58
CA ILE A 67 3.98 -23.35 -0.60
C ILE A 67 3.68 -22.48 0.63
N THR A 68 4.47 -22.61 1.70
CA THR A 68 4.22 -21.97 3.00
C THR A 68 5.13 -20.80 3.31
N GLU A 69 6.44 -20.93 3.07
CA GLU A 69 7.42 -19.91 3.45
C GLU A 69 7.23 -18.57 2.74
N PRO A 70 7.03 -18.50 1.39
CA PRO A 70 6.87 -17.21 0.74
C PRO A 70 5.64 -16.44 1.27
N PRO A 71 4.42 -17.03 1.36
CA PRO A 71 3.28 -16.34 1.97
C PRO A 71 3.52 -15.82 3.39
N GLU A 72 4.31 -16.53 4.22
CA GLU A 72 4.64 -16.09 5.58
C GLU A 72 5.53 -14.84 5.55
N ILE A 73 6.60 -14.86 4.76
CA ILE A 73 7.51 -13.70 4.61
C ILE A 73 6.76 -12.47 4.08
N PHE A 74 5.88 -12.65 3.08
CA PHE A 74 5.07 -11.54 2.57
C PHE A 74 4.13 -10.97 3.64
N LYS A 75 3.52 -11.80 4.49
CA LYS A 75 2.67 -11.34 5.60
C LYS A 75 3.45 -10.55 6.65
N GLU A 76 4.68 -10.96 6.96
CA GLU A 76 5.54 -10.23 7.89
C GLU A 76 5.87 -8.84 7.35
N ASP A 77 6.28 -8.75 6.08
CA ASP A 77 6.50 -7.49 5.36
C ASP A 77 5.22 -6.61 5.42
N HIS A 78 4.04 -7.17 5.11
CA HIS A 78 2.77 -6.45 5.15
C HIS A 78 2.45 -5.91 6.54
N ALA A 79 2.66 -6.71 7.60
CA ALA A 79 2.42 -6.30 8.98
C ALA A 79 3.33 -5.13 9.38
N GLU A 80 4.61 -5.16 8.99
CA GLU A 80 5.53 -4.05 9.24
C GLU A 80 5.10 -2.79 8.47
N PHE A 81 4.76 -2.91 7.19
CA PHE A 81 4.27 -1.78 6.40
C PHE A 81 3.03 -1.16 7.00
N LYS A 82 2.06 -1.97 7.43
CA LYS A 82 0.82 -1.50 8.05
C LYS A 82 1.11 -0.67 9.31
N ALA A 83 2.00 -1.17 10.18
CA ALA A 83 2.39 -0.46 11.39
C ALA A 83 3.05 0.90 11.08
N LYS A 84 3.97 0.94 10.10
CA LYS A 84 4.65 2.17 9.68
C LYS A 84 3.70 3.17 9.04
N LYS A 85 2.77 2.73 8.19
CA LYS A 85 1.75 3.57 7.56
C LYS A 85 0.80 4.19 8.59
N LYS A 86 0.37 3.40 9.58
CA LYS A 86 -0.46 3.89 10.69
C LYS A 86 0.26 4.96 11.50
N ASN A 87 1.50 4.68 11.89
CA ASN A 87 2.32 5.65 12.63
C ASN A 87 2.56 6.93 11.82
N LEU A 88 2.87 6.81 10.52
CA LEU A 88 3.01 7.97 9.64
C LEU A 88 1.73 8.81 9.61
N ASN A 89 0.56 8.18 9.49
CA ASN A 89 -0.72 8.88 9.50
C ASN A 89 -0.98 9.58 10.81
N GLU A 90 -0.80 8.90 11.94
CA GLU A 90 -0.98 9.48 13.29
C GLU A 90 -0.08 10.71 13.50
N ILE A 91 1.21 10.62 13.16
CA ILE A 91 2.14 11.76 13.27
C ILE A 91 1.75 12.88 12.31
N SER A 92 1.38 12.55 11.08
CA SER A 92 1.03 13.55 10.05
C SER A 92 -0.23 14.32 10.42
N MET A 93 -1.25 13.64 10.96
CA MET A 93 -2.50 14.28 11.39
C MET A 93 -2.29 15.19 12.60
N ASN A 94 -1.35 14.85 13.48
CA ASN A 94 -1.01 15.60 14.69
C ASN A 94 0.27 16.44 14.54
N ALA A 95 0.64 16.82 13.31
CA ALA A 95 1.93 17.45 13.02
C ALA A 95 2.19 18.71 13.87
N GLU A 96 1.17 19.54 14.06
CA GLU A 96 1.26 20.83 14.77
C GLU A 96 1.30 20.69 16.31
N ASN A 97 1.11 19.48 16.85
CA ASN A 97 1.18 19.23 18.30
C ASN A 97 2.63 19.06 18.80
N LYS A 98 3.63 19.26 17.94
CA LYS A 98 5.07 19.07 18.22
C LYS A 98 5.87 20.22 17.62
N ASP A 99 7.10 20.41 18.11
CA ASP A 99 8.06 21.27 17.42
C ASP A 99 8.37 20.71 16.02
N PHE A 100 8.67 21.61 15.07
CA PHE A 100 8.87 21.24 13.66
C PHE A 100 10.06 20.29 13.48
N LYS A 101 11.15 20.49 14.23
CA LYS A 101 12.33 19.63 14.16
C LYS A 101 12.02 18.24 14.72
N GLU A 102 11.25 18.17 15.79
CA GLU A 102 10.81 16.90 16.36
C GLU A 102 9.86 16.15 15.42
N PHE A 103 8.90 16.85 14.82
CA PHE A 103 8.04 16.30 13.78
C PHE A 103 8.86 15.69 12.62
N LEU A 104 9.83 16.44 12.09
CA LEU A 104 10.72 15.95 11.03
C LEU A 104 11.50 14.71 11.45
N ARG A 105 12.03 14.70 12.68
CA ARG A 105 12.78 13.56 13.24
C ARG A 105 11.94 12.29 13.30
N LEU A 106 10.65 12.42 13.59
CA LEU A 106 9.72 11.29 13.68
C LEU A 106 9.30 10.76 12.30
N VAL A 107 8.95 11.63 11.34
CA VAL A 107 8.44 11.18 10.04
C VAL A 107 9.53 10.71 9.08
N THR A 108 10.74 11.27 9.18
CA THR A 108 11.86 10.97 8.26
C THR A 108 12.16 9.48 8.16
N PRO A 109 12.49 8.76 9.25
CA PRO A 109 12.86 7.34 9.17
C PRO A 109 11.70 6.47 8.67
N ILE A 110 10.46 6.85 8.96
CA ILE A 110 9.27 6.11 8.52
C ILE A 110 9.10 6.24 7.01
N ILE A 111 9.21 7.46 6.47
CA ILE A 111 9.08 7.71 5.04
C ILE A 111 10.24 7.08 4.26
N GLU A 112 11.47 7.17 4.76
CA GLU A 112 12.63 6.52 4.12
C GLU A 112 12.46 5.00 4.08
N PHE A 113 12.00 4.41 5.19
CA PHE A 113 11.65 2.99 5.23
C PHE A 113 10.57 2.64 4.20
N LEU A 114 9.43 3.33 4.21
CA LEU A 114 8.32 3.03 3.31
C LEU A 114 8.71 3.20 1.83
N THR A 115 9.47 4.25 1.50
CA THR A 115 9.86 4.52 0.11
C THR A 115 10.87 3.54 -0.44
N LYS A 116 11.76 3.00 0.38
CA LYS A 116 12.68 1.93 -0.03
C LYS A 116 11.97 0.58 -0.08
N ASN A 117 11.40 0.14 1.03
CA ASN A 117 10.99 -1.24 1.21
C ASN A 117 9.70 -1.58 0.45
N LEU A 118 8.73 -0.66 0.31
CA LEU A 118 7.54 -0.95 -0.50
C LEU A 118 7.87 -1.06 -2.00
N GLU A 119 8.85 -0.29 -2.51
CA GLU A 119 9.22 -0.41 -3.93
C GLU A 119 9.90 -1.75 -4.23
N GLU A 120 10.77 -2.20 -3.31
CA GLU A 120 11.39 -3.53 -3.35
C GLU A 120 10.34 -4.64 -3.18
N HIS A 121 9.40 -4.49 -2.25
CA HIS A 121 8.34 -5.47 -2.02
C HIS A 121 7.43 -5.62 -3.25
N ILE A 122 7.01 -4.51 -3.87
CA ILE A 122 6.24 -4.54 -5.12
C ILE A 122 7.02 -5.24 -6.25
N TYR A 123 8.35 -5.10 -6.28
CA TYR A 123 9.17 -5.84 -7.23
C TYR A 123 9.11 -7.35 -6.96
N LYS A 124 9.16 -7.78 -5.70
CA LYS A 124 8.99 -9.20 -5.34
C LYS A 124 7.59 -9.70 -5.69
N GLU A 125 6.54 -8.91 -5.48
CA GLU A 125 5.17 -9.27 -5.88
C GLU A 125 5.09 -9.55 -7.40
N ASP A 126 5.55 -8.58 -8.21
CA ASP A 126 5.43 -8.61 -9.67
C ASP A 126 6.28 -9.72 -10.32
N ASN A 127 7.42 -10.08 -9.72
CA ASN A 127 8.40 -11.00 -10.31
C ASN A 127 8.51 -12.35 -9.62
N ILE A 128 7.98 -12.51 -8.40
CA ILE A 128 8.06 -13.76 -7.63
C ILE A 128 6.66 -14.23 -7.25
N LEU A 129 5.93 -13.48 -6.43
CA LEU A 129 4.65 -13.91 -5.90
C LEU A 129 3.62 -14.20 -7.00
N TYR A 130 3.41 -13.25 -7.92
CA TYR A 130 2.41 -13.42 -8.96
C TYR A 130 2.78 -14.49 -10.00
N PRO A 131 4.02 -14.55 -10.52
CA PRO A 131 4.43 -15.66 -11.38
C PRO A 131 4.28 -17.03 -10.71
N MET A 132 4.67 -17.15 -9.44
CA MET A 132 4.50 -18.38 -8.66
C MET A 132 3.01 -18.73 -8.55
N SER A 133 2.17 -17.77 -8.16
CA SER A 133 0.72 -17.98 -8.05
C SER A 133 0.09 -18.42 -9.36
N LEU A 134 0.53 -17.86 -10.49
CA LEU A 134 0.01 -18.21 -11.82
C LEU A 134 0.40 -19.63 -12.26
N GLN A 135 1.56 -20.13 -11.81
CA GLN A 135 2.01 -21.49 -12.11
C GLN A 135 1.37 -22.54 -11.21
N THR A 136 1.00 -22.15 -9.99
CA THR A 136 0.45 -23.07 -8.96
C THR A 136 -1.07 -23.18 -9.02
N LEU A 137 -1.80 -22.07 -9.12
CA LEU A 137 -3.27 -22.07 -8.98
C LEU A 137 -3.97 -22.43 -10.28
N ASP A 138 -5.02 -23.24 -10.17
CA ASP A 138 -5.86 -23.60 -11.31
C ASP A 138 -6.94 -22.53 -11.64
N LYS A 139 -7.64 -22.71 -12.77
CA LYS A 139 -8.68 -21.78 -13.23
C LYS A 139 -9.87 -21.66 -12.27
N ALA A 140 -10.23 -22.71 -11.54
CA ALA A 140 -11.34 -22.69 -10.59
C ALA A 140 -10.95 -21.90 -9.33
N GLU A 141 -9.74 -22.11 -8.83
CA GLU A 141 -9.18 -21.35 -7.71
C GLU A 141 -9.10 -19.86 -8.04
N TRP A 142 -8.63 -19.51 -9.24
CA TRP A 142 -8.59 -18.11 -9.69
C TRP A 142 -9.97 -17.45 -9.73
N LYS A 143 -11.05 -18.19 -10.01
CA LYS A 143 -12.42 -17.65 -9.91
C LYS A 143 -12.77 -17.29 -8.48
N ASP A 144 -12.39 -18.11 -7.51
CA ASP A 144 -12.66 -17.84 -6.10
C ASP A 144 -11.78 -16.74 -5.53
N VAL A 145 -10.51 -16.68 -5.93
CA VAL A 145 -9.61 -15.55 -5.64
C VAL A 145 -10.26 -14.26 -6.14
N ARG A 146 -10.77 -14.25 -7.37
CA ARG A 146 -11.42 -13.06 -7.94
C ARG A 146 -12.66 -12.63 -7.15
N LYS A 147 -13.51 -13.58 -6.74
CA LYS A 147 -14.68 -13.28 -5.89
C LYS A 147 -14.25 -12.65 -4.56
N LYS A 148 -13.22 -13.20 -3.90
CA LYS A 148 -12.68 -12.63 -2.67
C LYS A 148 -12.14 -11.22 -2.87
N PHE A 149 -11.42 -10.99 -3.98
CA PHE A 149 -10.93 -9.66 -4.33
C PHE A 149 -12.05 -8.65 -4.50
N ASP A 150 -13.14 -9.04 -5.17
CA ASP A 150 -14.31 -8.17 -5.37
C ASP A 150 -15.03 -7.84 -4.05
N ILE A 151 -15.02 -8.77 -3.07
CA ILE A 151 -15.61 -8.55 -1.73
C ILE A 151 -14.77 -7.58 -0.90
N ILE A 152 -13.45 -7.78 -0.85
CA ILE A 152 -12.53 -6.89 -0.11
C ILE A 152 -12.49 -5.50 -0.75
N GLY A 153 -12.62 -5.47 -2.09
CA GLY A 153 -12.54 -4.25 -2.88
C GLY A 153 -11.11 -3.89 -3.24
N TYR A 154 -10.98 -2.83 -4.04
CA TYR A 154 -9.73 -2.42 -4.64
C TYR A 154 -9.29 -1.08 -4.06
N CYS A 155 -7.99 -0.89 -3.86
CA CYS A 155 -7.46 0.37 -3.39
C CYS A 155 -7.17 1.27 -4.58
N CYS A 156 -7.53 2.54 -4.50
CA CYS A 156 -7.06 3.58 -5.43
C CYS A 156 -7.47 3.42 -6.92
N PHE A 157 -8.09 2.31 -7.29
CA PHE A 157 -8.53 1.91 -8.63
C PHE A 157 -9.66 0.88 -8.48
N ALA A 158 -10.54 0.77 -9.46
CA ALA A 158 -11.49 -0.34 -9.57
C ALA A 158 -11.44 -0.90 -11.01
N PRO A 159 -11.29 -2.22 -11.22
CA PRO A 159 -11.25 -2.81 -12.56
C PRO A 159 -12.46 -2.40 -13.43
N ALA A 160 -12.20 -2.11 -14.70
CA ALA A 160 -13.22 -1.64 -15.65
C ALA A 160 -14.42 -2.61 -15.79
N ASP A 161 -14.18 -3.91 -15.60
CA ASP A 161 -15.18 -4.97 -15.72
C ASP A 161 -16.25 -4.88 -14.62
N ILE A 162 -15.87 -4.41 -13.43
CA ILE A 162 -16.78 -4.19 -12.29
C ILE A 162 -17.69 -2.98 -12.55
N GLN A 163 -17.22 -2.00 -13.33
CA GLN A 163 -18.07 -0.87 -13.72
C GLN A 163 -19.18 -1.31 -14.69
N LYS A 164 -18.95 -2.34 -15.52
CA LYS A 164 -19.96 -2.89 -16.44
C LYS A 164 -21.06 -3.65 -15.70
N THR A 165 -20.75 -4.39 -14.64
CA THR A 165 -21.76 -5.12 -13.83
C THR A 165 -22.62 -4.17 -12.99
N LYS A 166 -22.04 -3.10 -12.42
CA LYS A 166 -22.81 -2.07 -11.71
C LYS A 166 -23.77 -1.27 -12.62
N LYS A 167 -23.42 -1.05 -13.89
CA LYS A 167 -24.32 -0.41 -14.87
C LYS A 167 -25.48 -1.31 -15.31
N ARG A 168 -25.31 -2.63 -15.28
CA ARG A 168 -26.38 -3.61 -15.61
C ARG A 168 -27.40 -3.81 -14.50
N LYS A 169 -27.04 -3.64 -13.23
CA LYS A 169 -27.98 -3.73 -12.09
C LYS A 169 -28.77 -2.44 -11.82
N LYS A 170 -28.50 -1.35 -12.55
CA LYS A 170 -29.20 -0.05 -12.46
C LYS A 170 -30.08 0.24 -13.68
N ARG A 171 -30.36 -0.77 -14.51
CA ARG A 171 -31.25 -0.70 -15.67
C ARG A 171 -32.38 -1.68 -15.49
#